data_AF-A0A0Q9ZHI1-F1
#
_entry.id   AF-A0A0Q9ZHI1-F1
#
_cell.length_a   1.000
_cell.length_b   1.000
_cell.length_c   1.000
_cell.angle_alpha   90.00
_cell.angle_beta   90.00
_cell.angle_gamma   90.00
#
_symmetry.space_group_name_H-M   'P 1'
#
loop_
_entity.id
_entity.type
_entity.pdbx_description
1 polymer ?
#
loop_
_entity_poly.entity_id
_entity_poly.type
_entity_poly.pdbx_seq_one_letter_code
_entity_poly.pdbx_strand_id
1 'polypeptide(L)'
;MLACLADCPADNHARQLAQFLYGTLPIILKKTIEIQIGNELLINKLGVLIAILGTIAGLFIIAVFVSGTLLPTEMKFIYFVEVIGKNWYIAMLISIFSVIIGIEISKLRLYSKTNLTLKEGKIEFIKKGQLIELPHWKINKISKNKGFFFKQNRIKIKTTTFKEFDLKADKFLFEKLTEMFPYKISTDKKTMGNKI
;
A
#
# COMPACT_ATOMS: atom_id res chain seq x y z
N MET A 1 -20.32 23.04 -69.78
CA MET A 1 -19.20 23.64 -69.04
C MET A 1 -19.62 23.81 -67.60
N LEU A 2 -19.34 22.84 -66.73
CA LEU A 2 -19.49 23.00 -65.29
C LEU A 2 -18.15 22.60 -64.68
N ALA A 3 -17.64 23.53 -63.88
CA ALA A 3 -16.24 23.71 -63.59
C ALA A 3 -15.64 22.54 -62.83
N CYS A 4 -14.39 22.23 -63.19
CA CYS A 4 -13.45 21.56 -62.31
C CYS A 4 -13.41 22.30 -60.97
N LEU A 5 -14.06 21.75 -59.94
CA LEU A 5 -13.69 21.99 -58.55
C LEU A 5 -12.30 21.37 -58.38
N ALA A 6 -11.29 22.18 -58.67
CA ALA A 6 -9.90 21.86 -58.37
C ALA A 6 -9.81 21.67 -56.85
N ASP A 7 -9.63 20.41 -56.43
CA ASP A 7 -9.14 20.08 -55.09
C ASP A 7 -7.87 20.90 -54.84
N CYS A 8 -7.98 21.90 -53.99
CA CYS A 8 -6.84 22.73 -53.62
C CYS A 8 -5.85 21.86 -52.82
N PRO A 9 -4.56 21.82 -53.18
CA PRO A 9 -3.56 20.99 -52.49
C PRO A 9 -3.42 21.33 -51.00
N ALA A 10 -3.84 22.53 -50.59
CA ALA A 10 -3.91 22.96 -49.20
C ALA A 10 -4.93 22.15 -48.36
N ASP A 11 -6.06 21.77 -48.95
CA ASP A 11 -7.13 21.05 -48.23
C ASP A 11 -6.73 19.60 -47.93
N ASN A 12 -6.00 18.97 -48.85
CA ASN A 12 -5.52 17.60 -48.65
C ASN A 12 -4.46 17.53 -47.54
N HIS A 13 -3.60 18.56 -47.45
CA HIS A 13 -2.58 18.68 -46.41
C HIS A 13 -3.19 18.97 -45.04
N ALA A 14 -4.23 19.80 -44.97
CA ALA A 14 -4.99 20.05 -43.74
C ALA A 14 -5.70 18.78 -43.25
N ARG A 15 -6.24 17.98 -44.17
CA ARG A 15 -6.93 16.72 -43.86
C ARG A 15 -5.97 15.64 -43.35
N GLN A 16 -4.77 15.53 -43.92
CA GLN A 16 -3.71 14.65 -43.42
C GLN A 16 -3.21 15.08 -42.03
N LEU A 17 -2.99 16.38 -41.81
CA LEU A 17 -2.62 16.90 -40.50
C LEU A 17 -3.71 16.66 -39.46
N ALA A 18 -4.99 16.86 -39.82
CA ALA A 18 -6.11 16.57 -38.94
C ALA A 18 -6.21 15.08 -38.60
N GLN A 19 -6.01 14.17 -39.57
CA GLN A 19 -5.97 12.72 -39.31
C GLN A 19 -4.76 12.30 -38.47
N PHE A 20 -3.60 12.89 -38.70
CA PHE A 20 -2.41 12.65 -37.89
C PHE A 20 -2.61 13.14 -36.45
N LEU A 21 -3.17 14.35 -36.28
CA LEU A 21 -3.53 14.90 -34.97
C LEU A 21 -4.60 14.05 -34.29
N TYR A 22 -5.67 13.64 -34.97
CA TYR A 22 -6.70 12.77 -34.38
C TYR A 22 -6.18 11.38 -34.02
N GLY A 23 -5.21 10.84 -34.77
CA GLY A 23 -4.57 9.55 -34.50
C GLY A 23 -3.53 9.62 -33.36
N THR A 24 -2.86 10.76 -33.19
CA THR A 24 -1.81 10.96 -32.17
C THR A 24 -2.31 11.57 -30.86
N LEU A 25 -3.40 12.36 -30.89
CA LEU A 25 -4.05 12.91 -29.70
C LEU A 25 -4.40 11.84 -28.65
N PRO A 26 -5.04 10.68 -28.99
CA PRO A 26 -5.37 9.67 -27.98
C PRO A 26 -4.14 8.95 -27.39
N ILE A 27 -2.98 9.03 -28.05
CA ILE A 27 -1.71 8.46 -27.57
C ILE A 27 -1.03 9.43 -26.58
N ILE A 28 -1.17 10.75 -26.80
CA ILE A 28 -0.62 11.82 -25.94
C ILE A 28 -1.60 12.23 -24.83
N LEU A 29 -2.87 11.83 -24.92
CA LEU A 29 -3.90 11.98 -23.89
C LEU A 29 -3.53 11.16 -22.66
N LYS A 30 -2.65 11.74 -21.85
CA LYS A 30 -2.61 11.73 -20.39
C LYS A 30 -3.53 10.62 -19.83
N LYS A 31 -3.03 9.39 -19.77
CA LYS A 31 -3.86 8.23 -19.42
C LYS A 31 -4.22 8.33 -17.93
N THR A 32 -5.36 8.95 -17.65
CA THR A 32 -5.91 9.08 -16.31
C THR A 32 -6.70 7.83 -15.99
N ILE A 33 -6.29 7.12 -14.95
CA ILE A 33 -6.97 5.91 -14.48
C ILE A 33 -7.51 6.20 -13.08
N GLU A 34 -8.79 5.94 -12.85
CA GLU A 34 -9.36 6.03 -11.51
C GLU A 34 -8.74 4.96 -10.60
N ILE A 35 -8.22 5.40 -9.47
CA ILE A 35 -7.64 4.55 -8.43
C ILE A 35 -8.17 4.95 -7.06
N GLN A 36 -8.01 4.08 -6.06
CA GLN A 36 -8.23 4.49 -4.68
C GLN A 36 -6.92 4.49 -3.92
N ILE A 37 -6.56 5.63 -3.33
CA ILE A 37 -5.35 5.79 -2.53
C ILE A 37 -5.67 5.62 -1.06
N GLY A 38 -4.92 4.76 -0.39
CA GLY A 38 -4.95 4.62 1.06
C GLY A 38 -4.42 5.87 1.73
N ASN A 39 -5.26 6.51 2.52
CA ASN A 39 -4.91 7.56 3.45
C ASN A 39 -4.81 7.01 4.87
N GLU A 40 -3.82 7.50 5.60
CA GLU A 40 -3.66 7.22 7.01
C GLU A 40 -4.74 7.97 7.79
N LEU A 41 -5.50 7.24 8.62
CA LEU A 41 -6.45 7.83 9.56
C LEU A 41 -5.73 8.13 10.88
N LEU A 42 -6.30 9.06 11.66
CA LEU A 42 -5.87 9.26 13.04
C LEU A 42 -6.02 7.98 13.87
N ILE A 43 -7.03 7.16 13.55
CA ILE A 43 -7.28 5.84 14.15
C ILE A 43 -6.08 4.91 13.99
N ASN A 44 -5.31 4.99 12.90
CA ASN A 44 -4.08 4.21 12.76
C ASN A 44 -3.04 4.56 13.81
N LYS A 45 -2.88 5.86 14.08
CA LYS A 45 -1.93 6.34 15.11
C LYS A 45 -2.36 5.86 16.49
N LEU A 46 -3.66 5.87 16.77
CA LEU A 46 -4.23 5.28 17.99
C LEU A 46 -3.95 3.78 18.07
N GLY A 47 -4.14 3.03 16.98
CA GLY A 47 -3.81 1.60 16.93
C GLY A 47 -2.34 1.32 17.27
N VAL A 48 -1.41 2.10 16.70
CA VAL A 48 0.02 2.00 17.03
C VAL A 48 0.27 2.30 18.51
N LEU A 49 -0.36 3.34 19.06
CA LEU A 49 -0.21 3.72 20.47
C LEU A 49 -0.71 2.62 21.42
N ILE A 50 -1.87 2.04 21.12
CA ILE A 50 -2.43 0.90 21.86
C ILE A 50 -1.46 -0.29 21.82
N ALA A 51 -0.91 -0.61 20.63
CA ALA A 51 0.05 -1.70 20.49
C ALA A 51 1.34 -1.46 21.30
N ILE A 52 1.87 -0.23 21.31
CA ILE A 52 3.04 0.13 22.10
C ILE A 52 2.75 -0.01 23.60
N LEU A 53 1.63 0.54 24.09
CA LEU A 53 1.24 0.42 25.50
C LEU A 53 1.07 -1.04 25.92
N GLY A 54 0.39 -1.85 25.11
CA GLY A 54 0.24 -3.28 25.36
C GLY A 54 1.58 -4.03 25.35
N THR A 55 2.55 -3.60 24.53
CA THR A 55 3.89 -4.21 24.52
C THR A 55 4.65 -3.87 25.80
N ILE A 56 4.62 -2.60 26.24
CA ILE A 56 5.29 -2.16 27.47
C ILE A 56 4.69 -2.86 28.70
N ALA A 57 3.37 -2.89 28.81
CA ALA A 57 2.69 -3.61 29.89
C ALA A 57 3.03 -5.10 29.88
N GLY A 58 3.07 -5.71 28.69
CA GLY A 58 3.45 -7.12 28.52
C GLY A 58 4.87 -7.40 29.00
N LEU A 59 5.83 -6.53 28.64
CA LEU A 59 7.22 -6.65 29.10
C LEU A 59 7.34 -6.55 30.62
N PHE A 60 6.60 -5.62 31.23
CA PHE A 60 6.57 -5.47 32.68
C PHE A 60 6.03 -6.73 33.37
N ILE A 61 4.93 -7.30 32.85
CA ILE A 61 4.35 -8.56 33.37
C ILE A 61 5.35 -9.70 33.20
N ILE A 62 6.00 -9.82 32.05
CA ILE A 62 7.03 -10.85 31.82
C ILE A 62 8.17 -10.71 32.84
N ALA A 63 8.64 -9.49 33.14
CA ALA A 63 9.68 -9.27 34.13
C ALA A 63 9.25 -9.77 35.53
N VAL A 64 8.01 -9.50 35.95
CA VAL A 64 7.43 -9.97 37.22
C VAL A 64 7.31 -11.50 37.25
N PHE A 65 7.00 -12.13 36.12
CA PHE A 65 6.96 -13.60 36.02
C PHE A 65 8.37 -14.19 36.09
N VAL A 66 9.34 -13.59 35.40
CA VAL A 66 10.74 -14.06 35.39
C VAL A 66 11.37 -13.95 36.77
N SER A 67 11.13 -12.87 37.52
CA SER A 67 11.61 -12.77 38.91
C SER A 67 11.09 -13.91 39.78
N GLY A 68 9.88 -14.38 39.53
CA GLY A 68 9.31 -15.58 40.16
C GLY A 68 10.06 -16.87 39.89
N THR A 69 10.66 -16.99 38.71
CA THR A 69 11.38 -18.20 38.30
C THR A 69 12.77 -18.34 38.90
N LEU A 70 13.34 -17.24 39.41
CA LEU A 70 14.67 -17.21 40.05
C LEU A 70 14.61 -17.65 41.53
N LEU A 71 13.41 -17.81 42.09
CA LEU A 71 13.21 -18.26 43.47
C LEU A 71 13.42 -19.78 43.59
N PRO A 72 13.82 -20.27 44.79
CA PRO A 72 13.84 -21.69 45.12
C PRO A 72 12.46 -22.34 44.89
N THR A 73 12.45 -23.62 44.53
CA THR A 73 11.25 -24.37 44.11
C THR A 73 10.09 -24.27 45.09
N GLU A 74 10.37 -24.27 46.40
CA GLU A 74 9.38 -24.16 47.48
C GLU A 74 8.71 -22.78 47.49
N MET A 75 9.49 -21.71 47.33
CA MET A 75 8.99 -20.34 47.31
C MET A 75 8.32 -19.98 45.98
N LYS A 76 8.67 -20.68 44.89
CA LYS A 76 8.09 -20.49 43.56
C LYS A 76 6.58 -20.74 43.55
N PHE A 77 6.12 -21.79 44.22
CA PHE A 77 4.69 -22.12 44.29
C PHE A 77 3.90 -21.01 45.02
N ILE A 78 4.41 -20.57 46.17
CA ILE A 78 3.83 -19.48 46.96
C ILE A 78 3.80 -18.18 46.12
N TYR A 79 4.90 -17.87 45.44
CA TYR A 79 4.98 -16.68 44.59
C TYR A 79 3.95 -16.69 43.44
N PHE A 80 3.79 -17.80 42.72
CA PHE A 80 2.86 -17.85 41.58
C PHE A 80 1.39 -18.00 41.96
N VAL A 81 1.08 -18.60 43.11
CA VAL A 81 -0.31 -18.81 43.53
C VAL A 81 -0.81 -17.66 44.40
N GLU A 82 0.03 -17.15 45.30
CA GLU A 82 -0.38 -16.18 46.32
C GLU A 82 0.01 -14.74 45.96
N VAL A 83 1.23 -14.52 45.45
CA VAL A 83 1.72 -13.18 45.11
C VAL A 83 1.25 -12.75 43.71
N ILE A 84 1.47 -13.60 42.70
CA ILE A 84 0.93 -13.42 41.34
C ILE A 84 -0.51 -13.95 41.33
N GLY A 85 -1.41 -13.22 42.00
CA GLY A 85 -2.82 -13.58 42.00
C GLY A 85 -3.43 -13.62 40.59
N LYS A 86 -4.61 -14.22 40.46
CA LYS A 86 -5.36 -14.42 39.20
C LYS A 86 -5.40 -13.18 38.28
N ASN A 87 -5.45 -11.98 38.86
CA ASN A 87 -5.52 -10.71 38.13
C ASN A 87 -4.31 -10.47 37.21
N TRP A 88 -3.12 -10.95 37.59
CA TRP A 88 -1.90 -10.83 36.75
C TRP A 88 -1.98 -11.67 35.48
N TYR A 89 -2.53 -12.88 35.56
CA TYR A 89 -2.77 -13.72 34.40
C TYR A 89 -3.81 -13.10 33.46
N ILE A 90 -4.87 -12.50 34.01
CA ILE A 90 -5.87 -11.77 33.23
C ILE A 90 -5.22 -10.55 32.56
N ALA A 91 -4.39 -9.78 33.28
CA ALA A 91 -3.67 -8.64 32.74
C ALA A 91 -2.74 -9.04 31.59
N MET A 92 -2.06 -10.19 31.69
CA MET A 92 -1.21 -10.72 30.62
C MET A 92 -2.03 -10.96 29.34
N LEU A 93 -3.18 -11.61 29.46
CA LEU A 93 -4.08 -11.86 28.32
C LEU A 93 -4.57 -10.55 27.70
N ILE A 94 -5.03 -9.60 28.52
CA ILE A 94 -5.46 -8.28 28.06
C ILE A 94 -4.34 -7.57 27.29
N SER A 95 -3.10 -7.67 27.79
CA SER A 95 -1.94 -7.08 27.14
C SER A 95 -1.71 -7.66 25.73
N ILE A 96 -1.77 -8.99 25.61
CA ILE A 96 -1.61 -9.69 24.33
C ILE A 96 -2.73 -9.29 23.36
N PHE A 97 -3.99 -9.30 23.80
CA PHE A 97 -5.13 -8.89 22.96
C PHE A 97 -5.02 -7.43 22.56
N SER A 98 -4.61 -6.54 23.46
CA SER A 98 -4.38 -5.13 23.17
C SER A 98 -3.35 -4.94 22.05
N VAL A 99 -2.25 -5.69 22.06
CA VAL A 99 -1.25 -5.65 20.98
C VAL A 99 -1.84 -6.12 19.66
N ILE A 100 -2.56 -7.24 19.65
CA ILE A 100 -3.18 -7.79 18.44
C ILE A 100 -4.18 -6.80 17.85
N ILE A 101 -5.09 -6.30 18.68
CA ILE A 101 -6.13 -5.33 18.28
C ILE A 101 -5.48 -4.03 17.81
N GLY A 102 -4.48 -3.51 18.53
CA GLY A 102 -3.75 -2.30 18.16
C GLY A 102 -3.07 -2.43 16.80
N ILE A 103 -2.42 -3.57 16.54
CA ILE A 103 -1.82 -3.88 15.24
C ILE A 103 -2.89 -3.93 14.14
N GLU A 104 -4.03 -4.57 14.35
CA GLU A 104 -5.10 -4.62 13.34
C GLU A 104 -5.70 -3.24 13.05
N ILE A 105 -5.96 -2.45 14.09
CA ILE A 105 -6.43 -1.05 13.95
C ILE A 105 -5.39 -0.21 13.19
N SER A 106 -4.09 -0.42 13.46
CA SER A 106 -3.01 0.31 12.77
C SER A 106 -2.96 0.07 11.25
N LYS A 107 -3.54 -1.04 10.77
CA LYS A 107 -3.60 -1.40 9.35
C LYS A 107 -4.82 -0.84 8.62
N LEU A 108 -5.81 -0.30 9.34
CA LEU A 108 -7.02 0.26 8.72
C LEU A 108 -6.65 1.47 7.85
N ARG A 109 -7.07 1.52 6.60
CA ARG A 109 -6.80 2.69 5.73
C ARG A 109 -8.10 3.16 5.12
N LEU A 110 -8.32 4.47 5.07
CA LEU A 110 -9.44 5.03 4.31
C LEU A 110 -9.00 5.21 2.86
N TYR A 111 -9.82 4.75 1.92
CA TYR A 111 -9.49 4.78 0.51
C TYR A 111 -10.24 5.92 -0.16
N SER A 112 -9.51 6.92 -0.63
CA SER A 112 -10.07 8.05 -1.38
C SER A 112 -9.92 7.80 -2.87
N LYS A 113 -11.01 7.98 -3.64
CA LYS A 113 -10.98 7.94 -5.10
C LYS A 113 -10.13 9.10 -5.63
N THR A 114 -9.23 8.83 -6.55
CA THR A 114 -8.41 9.85 -7.23
C THR A 114 -8.00 9.36 -8.60
N ASN A 115 -7.63 10.28 -9.47
CA ASN A 115 -7.10 9.97 -10.79
C ASN A 115 -5.58 9.77 -10.69
N LEU A 116 -5.11 8.61 -11.11
CA LEU A 116 -3.69 8.34 -11.37
C LEU A 116 -3.39 8.80 -12.79
N THR A 117 -2.40 9.66 -12.95
CA THR A 117 -1.91 10.09 -14.24
C THR A 117 -0.56 9.45 -14.50
N LEU A 118 -0.48 8.63 -15.54
CA LEU A 118 0.78 8.04 -15.99
C LEU A 118 1.36 8.93 -17.09
N LYS A 119 2.57 9.45 -16.86
CA LYS A 119 3.38 10.15 -17.87
C LYS A 119 4.69 9.39 -18.05
N GLU A 120 5.37 9.60 -19.18
CA GLU A 120 6.64 8.92 -19.48
C GLU A 120 7.62 9.01 -18.31
N GLY A 121 7.88 7.87 -17.66
CA GLY A 121 8.81 7.77 -16.53
C GLY A 121 8.35 8.36 -15.20
N LYS A 122 7.09 8.81 -15.05
CA LYS A 122 6.57 9.34 -13.78
C LYS A 122 5.10 9.02 -13.52
N ILE A 123 4.79 8.87 -12.24
CA ILE A 123 3.44 8.64 -11.73
C ILE A 123 2.99 9.90 -10.98
N GLU A 124 1.86 10.47 -11.38
CA GLU A 124 1.27 11.64 -10.72
C GLU A 124 -0.10 11.27 -10.13
N PHE A 125 -0.36 11.66 -8.88
CA PHE A 125 -1.69 11.50 -8.29
C PHE A 125 -1.95 12.55 -7.22
N ILE A 126 -3.22 12.82 -6.94
CA ILE A 126 -3.63 13.76 -5.89
C ILE A 126 -3.86 12.98 -4.59
N LYS A 127 -3.22 13.42 -3.50
CA LYS A 127 -3.43 12.87 -2.15
C LYS A 127 -3.65 14.03 -1.18
N LYS A 128 -4.79 14.04 -0.47
CA LYS A 128 -5.16 15.11 0.48
C LYS A 128 -5.07 16.52 -0.14
N GLY A 129 -5.48 16.67 -1.40
CA GLY A 129 -5.43 17.95 -2.12
C GLY A 129 -4.04 18.36 -2.63
N GLN A 130 -3.00 17.57 -2.38
CA GLN A 130 -1.64 17.82 -2.90
C GLN A 130 -1.33 16.91 -4.09
N LEU A 131 -0.75 17.48 -5.13
CA LEU A 131 -0.20 16.72 -6.26
C LEU A 131 1.10 16.04 -5.81
N ILE A 132 1.11 14.72 -5.83
CA ILE A 132 2.30 13.91 -5.57
C ILE A 132 2.85 13.42 -6.90
N GLU A 133 4.08 13.82 -7.19
CA GLU A 133 4.84 13.36 -8.35
C GLU A 133 5.91 12.36 -7.93
N LEU A 134 5.81 11.15 -8.48
CA LEU A 134 6.74 10.04 -8.28
C LEU A 134 7.48 9.77 -9.60
N PRO A 135 8.63 10.41 -9.85
CA PRO A 135 9.51 10.06 -10.95
C PRO A 135 10.17 8.69 -10.74
N HIS A 136 10.60 8.07 -11.83
CA HIS A 136 11.20 6.72 -11.86
C HIS A 136 12.27 6.50 -10.78
N TRP A 137 13.17 7.45 -10.57
CA TRP A 137 14.24 7.35 -9.58
C TRP A 137 13.75 7.35 -8.12
N LYS A 138 12.59 7.96 -7.82
CA LYS A 138 11.98 7.90 -6.49
C LYS A 138 11.29 6.57 -6.23
N ILE A 139 11.00 5.79 -7.27
CA ILE A 139 10.34 4.50 -7.14
C ILE A 139 11.41 3.44 -6.83
N ASN A 140 11.31 2.88 -5.63
CA ASN A 140 12.20 1.80 -5.21
C ASN A 140 11.62 0.44 -5.58
N LYS A 141 10.35 0.21 -5.25
CA LYS A 141 9.73 -1.11 -5.39
C LYS A 141 8.22 -1.00 -5.62
N ILE A 142 7.70 -1.75 -6.57
CA ILE A 142 6.26 -1.94 -6.81
C ILE A 142 5.94 -3.41 -6.49
N SER A 143 4.99 -3.63 -5.60
CA SER A 143 4.62 -4.97 -5.15
C SER A 143 3.10 -5.14 -5.16
N LYS A 144 2.66 -6.35 -5.48
CA LYS A 144 1.26 -6.74 -5.35
C LYS A 144 1.07 -7.33 -3.95
N ASN A 145 0.12 -6.81 -3.20
CA ASN A 145 -0.27 -7.37 -1.92
C ASN A 145 -1.70 -7.90 -2.02
N LYS A 146 -1.85 -9.21 -1.86
CA LYS A 146 -3.15 -9.83 -1.58
C LYS A 146 -3.23 -10.02 -0.07
N GLY A 147 -3.94 -9.12 0.60
CA GLY A 147 -4.22 -9.32 2.02
C GLY A 147 -5.09 -10.56 2.20
N PHE A 148 -4.77 -11.41 3.18
CA PHE A 148 -5.52 -12.64 3.49
C PHE A 148 -7.03 -12.39 3.65
N PHE A 149 -7.42 -11.22 4.19
CA PHE A 149 -8.80 -10.79 4.38
C PHE A 149 -9.42 -9.97 3.23
N PHE A 150 -8.63 -9.45 2.30
CA PHE A 150 -9.12 -8.48 1.31
C PHE A 150 -9.07 -9.06 -0.11
N LYS A 151 -10.23 -9.42 -0.66
CA LYS A 151 -10.41 -9.95 -2.03
C LYS A 151 -9.92 -9.03 -3.17
N GLN A 152 -9.57 -7.77 -2.87
CA GLN A 152 -9.14 -6.80 -3.88
C GLN A 152 -7.61 -6.77 -4.03
N ASN A 153 -7.13 -6.73 -5.28
CA ASN A 153 -5.71 -6.54 -5.59
C ASN A 153 -5.25 -5.17 -5.08
N ARG A 154 -4.32 -5.14 -4.11
CA ARG A 154 -3.66 -3.92 -3.66
C ARG A 154 -2.28 -3.85 -4.30
N ILE A 155 -1.90 -2.67 -4.78
CA ILE A 155 -0.57 -2.38 -5.31
C ILE A 155 0.10 -1.45 -4.32
N LYS A 156 1.25 -1.86 -3.79
CA LYS A 156 2.05 -1.04 -2.89
C LYS A 156 3.26 -0.50 -3.65
N ILE A 157 3.38 0.82 -3.72
CA ILE A 157 4.55 1.53 -4.27
C ILE A 157 5.39 2.03 -3.09
N LYS A 158 6.61 1.52 -2.97
CA LYS A 158 7.61 2.01 -2.03
C LYS A 158 8.56 2.97 -2.73
N THR A 159 8.76 4.11 -2.11
CA THR A 159 9.74 5.10 -2.57
C THR A 159 11.13 4.85 -1.98
N THR A 160 12.14 5.49 -2.54
CA THR A 160 13.51 5.54 -1.97
C THR A 160 13.52 6.19 -0.59
N THR A 161 12.60 7.12 -0.32
CA THR A 161 12.41 7.77 0.99
C THR A 161 11.65 6.91 2.01
N PHE A 162 11.50 5.60 1.78
CA PHE A 162 10.70 4.66 2.60
C PHE A 162 9.21 5.01 2.76
N LYS A 163 8.70 6.04 2.06
CA LYS A 163 7.26 6.31 1.99
C LYS A 163 6.59 5.23 1.17
N GLU A 164 5.49 4.70 1.69
CA GLU A 164 4.68 3.67 1.06
C GLU A 164 3.33 4.24 0.62
N PHE A 165 2.92 3.91 -0.60
CA PHE A 165 1.62 4.27 -1.15
C PHE A 165 0.84 3.00 -1.47
N ASP A 166 -0.27 2.81 -0.77
CA ASP A 166 -1.22 1.72 -1.02
C ASP A 166 -2.28 2.17 -2.03
N LEU A 167 -2.32 1.49 -3.17
CA LEU A 167 -3.24 1.72 -4.26
C LEU A 167 -4.19 0.53 -4.36
N LYS A 168 -5.49 0.79 -4.40
CA LYS A 168 -6.47 -0.17 -4.92
C LYS A 168 -6.75 0.19 -6.37
N ALA A 169 -6.48 -0.75 -7.25
CA ALA A 169 -6.69 -0.58 -8.67
C ALA A 169 -7.01 -1.92 -9.34
N ASP A 170 -7.54 -1.81 -10.54
CA ASP A 170 -7.83 -2.97 -11.38
C ASP A 170 -6.53 -3.68 -11.83
N LYS A 171 -6.65 -4.96 -12.21
CA LYS A 171 -5.53 -5.80 -12.69
C LYS A 171 -4.77 -5.12 -13.84
N PHE A 172 -5.49 -4.41 -14.71
CA PHE A 172 -4.94 -3.64 -15.82
C PHE A 172 -3.93 -2.56 -15.40
N LEU A 173 -4.11 -1.95 -14.23
CA LEU A 173 -3.18 -0.93 -13.74
C LEU A 173 -1.84 -1.53 -13.30
N PHE A 174 -1.87 -2.75 -12.75
CA PHE A 174 -0.64 -3.45 -12.40
C PHE A 174 0.16 -3.85 -13.64
N GLU A 175 -0.52 -4.33 -14.68
CA GLU A 175 0.11 -4.66 -15.98
C GLU A 175 0.77 -3.42 -16.60
N LYS A 176 0.08 -2.28 -16.62
CA LYS A 176 0.64 -0.98 -17.07
C LYS A 176 1.86 -0.54 -16.28
N LEU A 177 1.81 -0.65 -14.96
CA LEU A 177 2.95 -0.31 -14.10
C LEU A 177 4.13 -1.27 -14.32
N THR A 178 3.85 -2.53 -14.72
CA THR A 178 4.86 -3.52 -15.07
C THR A 178 5.57 -3.19 -16.36
N GLU A 179 4.81 -2.77 -17.36
CA GLU A 179 5.34 -2.33 -18.64
C GLU A 179 6.23 -1.08 -18.48
N MET A 180 5.78 -0.11 -17.66
CA MET A 180 6.49 1.15 -17.47
C MET A 180 7.68 1.06 -16.50
N PHE A 181 7.66 0.11 -15.55
CA PHE A 181 8.68 -0.06 -14.51
C PHE A 181 9.11 -1.53 -14.30
N PRO A 182 9.60 -2.23 -15.34
CA PRO A 182 9.84 -3.68 -15.28
C PRO A 182 10.86 -4.08 -14.20
N TYR A 183 11.92 -3.30 -14.02
CA TYR A 183 13.00 -3.60 -13.07
C TYR A 183 12.70 -3.23 -11.61
N LYS A 184 11.54 -2.61 -11.34
CA LYS A 184 11.13 -2.19 -10.00
C LYS A 184 10.08 -3.10 -9.38
N ILE A 185 9.66 -4.15 -10.08
CA ILE A 185 8.64 -5.08 -9.61
C ILE A 185 9.26 -6.17 -8.75
N SER A 186 8.64 -6.38 -7.59
CA SER A 186 8.83 -7.65 -6.88
C SER A 186 7.64 -8.55 -7.12
N THR A 187 7.85 -9.52 -7.99
CA THR A 187 6.99 -10.69 -8.07
C THR A 187 7.13 -11.46 -6.76
N ASP A 188 6.01 -11.83 -6.14
CA ASP A 188 6.02 -12.89 -5.12
C ASP A 188 6.65 -14.13 -5.77
N LYS A 189 7.87 -14.49 -5.38
CA LYS A 189 8.46 -15.78 -5.70
C LYS A 189 7.65 -16.85 -4.95
N LYS A 190 6.50 -17.26 -5.51
CA LYS A 190 5.79 -18.48 -5.08
C LYS A 190 5.32 -19.37 -6.22
N THR A 191 5.70 -19.07 -7.46
CA THR A 191 5.47 -19.94 -8.63
C THR A 191 6.71 -19.97 -9.51
N MET A 192 7.78 -20.58 -9.02
CA MET A 192 8.86 -21.17 -9.83
C MET A 192 9.52 -22.25 -8.99
N GLY A 193 8.89 -23.42 -8.97
CA GLY A 193 9.31 -24.56 -8.16
C GLY A 193 8.27 -25.68 -8.21
N ASN A 194 7.75 -25.99 -9.40
CA ASN A 194 7.26 -27.33 -9.71
C ASN A 194 7.10 -27.48 -11.23
N LYS A 195 8.22 -27.75 -11.89
CA LYS A 195 8.29 -28.40 -13.20
C LYS A 195 9.70 -29.00 -13.28
N ILE A 196 9.87 -30.14 -12.63
CA ILE A 196 10.65 -31.30 -13.12
C ILE A 196 9.89 -32.52 -12.61
#